data_AF-A0A842PDK2-F1
#
_entry.id   AF-A0A842PDK2-F1
#
_cell.length_a   1.000
_cell.length_b   1.000
_cell.length_c   1.000
_cell.angle_alpha   90.00
_cell.angle_beta   90.00
_cell.angle_gamma   90.00
#
_symmetry.space_group_name_H-M   'P 1'
#
loop_
_entity.id
_entity.type
_entity.pdbx_description
1 polymer ?
#
loop_
_entity_poly.entity_id
_entity_poly.type
_entity_poly.pdbx_seq_one_letter_code
_entity_poly.pdbx_strand_id
1 'polypeptide(L)' 'MNCFVCSKNKKDFEVWHNKIIIAATYDSEFQDDEQIQKMSDNSIICHDCIQSIKDKVDEKRK' A
#
# COMPACT_ATOMS: atom_id res chain seq x y z
N MET A 1 -5.25 -6.14 13.53
CA MET A 1 -5.18 -5.98 12.06
C MET A 1 -3.84 -5.32 11.81
N ASN A 2 -2.92 -6.00 11.14
CA ASN A 2 -1.52 -5.57 11.02
C ASN A 2 -1.24 -5.16 9.58
N CYS A 3 -0.25 -4.29 9.39
CA CYS A 3 0.22 -3.93 8.06
C CYS A 3 0.76 -5.14 7.33
N PHE A 4 0.29 -5.36 6.11
CA PHE A 4 0.75 -6.43 5.24
C PHE A 4 2.25 -6.35 4.95
N VAL A 5 2.81 -5.13 4.90
CA VAL A 5 4.23 -4.89 4.59
C VAL A 5 5.11 -4.90 5.84
N CYS A 6 4.77 -4.08 6.85
CA CYS A 6 5.66 -3.87 8.01
C CYS A 6 5.18 -4.53 9.31
N SER A 7 4.05 -5.24 9.30
CA SER A 7 3.46 -5.92 10.45
C SER A 7 3.09 -5.02 11.66
N LYS A 8 3.24 -3.68 11.56
CA LYS A 8 2.76 -2.72 12.56
C LYS A 8 1.27 -2.93 12.88
N ASN A 9 0.89 -2.74 14.13
CA ASN A 9 -0.49 -2.93 14.59
C ASN A 9 -1.30 -1.63 14.41
N LYS A 10 -2.55 -1.75 13.96
CA LYS A 10 -3.49 -0.65 13.68
C LYS A 10 -3.93 0.22 14.88
N LYS A 11 -3.46 -0.04 16.10
CA LYS A 11 -4.11 0.48 17.33
C LYS A 11 -4.09 2.01 17.52
N ASP A 12 -3.31 2.77 16.75
CA ASP A 12 -3.15 4.21 16.94
C ASP A 12 -3.39 5.01 15.65
N PHE A 13 -4.65 5.21 15.23
CA PHE A 13 -5.15 6.21 14.24
C PHE A 13 -4.35 6.48 12.93
N GLU A 14 -3.42 5.62 12.51
CA GLU A 14 -2.75 5.74 11.21
C GLU A 14 -3.78 5.55 10.08
N VAL A 15 -3.62 6.22 8.93
CA VAL A 15 -4.47 5.96 7.75
C VAL A 15 -4.10 4.59 7.18
N TRP A 16 -5.10 3.77 6.86
CA TRP A 16 -4.91 2.42 6.31
C TRP A 16 -5.66 2.28 4.99
N HIS A 17 -5.05 1.57 4.06
CA HIS A 17 -5.64 1.25 2.77
C HIS A 17 -5.86 -0.25 2.67
N ASN A 18 -6.97 -0.66 2.06
CA ASN A 18 -7.16 -2.04 1.60
C ASN A 18 -6.95 -2.09 0.08
N LYS A 19 -6.93 -3.30 -0.49
CA LYS A 19 -6.69 -3.49 -1.93
C LYS A 19 -7.69 -2.74 -2.83
N ILE A 20 -8.95 -2.67 -2.42
CA ILE A 20 -10.01 -1.99 -3.18
C ILE A 20 -9.76 -0.49 -3.25
N ILE A 21 -9.45 0.15 -2.12
CA ILE A 21 -9.14 1.59 -2.06
C ILE A 21 -7.91 1.88 -2.91
N ILE A 22 -6.88 1.03 -2.85
CA ILE A 22 -5.66 1.19 -3.66
C ILE A 22 -6.00 1.15 -5.16
N ALA A 23 -6.78 0.15 -5.59
CA ALA A 23 -7.18 0.00 -6.99
C ALA A 23 -8.02 1.19 -7.51
N ALA A 24 -8.78 1.84 -6.64
CA ALA A 24 -9.57 3.02 -6.99
C ALA A 24 -8.77 4.34 -6.98
N THR A 25 -7.63 4.37 -6.29
CA THR A 25 -6.89 5.62 -5.99
C THR A 25 -5.63 5.77 -6.83
N TYR A 26 -4.90 4.67 -7.08
CA TYR A 26 -3.59 4.69 -7.72
C TYR A 26 -3.65 4.15 -9.15
N ASP A 27 -2.73 4.60 -9.99
CA ASP A 27 -2.62 4.15 -11.39
C ASP A 27 -2.07 2.72 -11.53
N SER A 28 -2.02 2.23 -12.77
CA SER A 28 -1.58 0.86 -13.09
C SER A 28 -0.13 0.58 -12.72
N GLU A 29 0.78 1.55 -12.89
CA GLU A 29 2.19 1.34 -12.57
C GLU A 29 2.42 1.18 -11.05
N PHE A 30 1.69 1.95 -10.24
CA PHE A 30 1.68 1.75 -8.80
C PHE A 30 1.08 0.39 -8.42
N GLN A 31 -0.04 0.01 -9.07
CA GLN A 31 -0.69 -1.28 -8.84
C GLN A 31 0.18 -2.48 -9.26
N ASP A 32 1.13 -2.28 -10.17
CA ASP A 32 2.11 -3.27 -10.61
C ASP A 32 3.31 -3.45 -9.65
N ASP A 33 3.41 -2.68 -8.56
CA ASP A 33 4.41 -2.98 -7.53
C ASP A 33 4.14 -4.34 -6.89
N GLU A 34 5.22 -5.11 -6.71
CA GLU A 34 5.18 -6.49 -6.21
C GLU A 34 4.45 -6.61 -4.86
N GLN A 35 4.56 -5.62 -3.98
CA GLN A 35 3.86 -5.64 -2.69
C GLN A 35 2.36 -5.45 -2.86
N ILE A 36 1.94 -4.60 -3.80
CA ILE A 36 0.53 -4.32 -4.08
C ILE A 36 -0.14 -5.53 -4.74
N GLN A 37 0.52 -6.16 -5.72
CA GLN A 37 -0.02 -7.35 -6.37
C GLN A 37 -0.26 -8.51 -5.39
N LYS A 38 0.64 -8.68 -4.41
CA LYS A 38 0.55 -9.73 -3.37
C LYS A 38 -0.52 -9.47 -2.30
N MET A 39 -1.12 -8.28 -2.25
CA MET A 39 -2.20 -8.02 -1.31
C MET A 39 -3.44 -8.88 -1.64
N SER A 40 -4.10 -9.38 -0.61
CA SER A 40 -5.46 -9.93 -0.71
C SER A 40 -6.49 -8.84 -0.45
N ASP A 41 -7.77 -9.09 -0.74
CA ASP A 41 -8.85 -8.13 -0.47
C ASP A 41 -9.01 -7.81 1.02
N ASN A 42 -8.57 -8.74 1.90
CA ASN A 42 -8.58 -8.59 3.34
C ASN A 42 -7.28 -7.96 3.89
N SER A 43 -6.25 -7.81 3.05
CA SER A 43 -4.99 -7.19 3.45
C SER A 43 -5.18 -5.70 3.66
N ILE A 44 -4.55 -5.16 4.71
CA ILE A 44 -4.45 -3.72 4.94
C ILE A 44 -2.98 -3.29 4.96
N ILE A 45 -2.72 -2.08 4.53
CA ILE A 45 -1.39 -1.47 4.50
C ILE A 45 -1.46 -0.10 5.15
N CYS A 46 -0.47 0.25 5.98
CA CYS A 46 -0.39 1.55 6.61
C CYS A 46 0.05 2.63 5.61
N HIS A 47 -0.25 3.89 5.94
CA HIS A 47 0.12 5.04 5.13
C HIS A 47 1.61 5.11 4.82
N ASP A 48 2.48 4.88 5.81
CA ASP A 48 3.95 4.91 5.63
C ASP A 48 4.41 3.98 4.50
N CYS A 49 3.88 2.76 4.47
CA CYS A 49 4.26 1.77 3.47
C CYS A 49 3.71 2.15 2.08
N ILE A 50 2.50 2.70 2.01
CA ILE A 50 1.94 3.24 0.75
C ILE A 50 2.80 4.37 0.21
N GLN A 51 3.22 5.30 1.06
CA GLN A 51 4.07 6.42 0.66
C GLN A 51 5.43 5.93 0.16
N SER A 52 6.05 4.97 0.87
CA SER A 52 7.31 4.37 0.46
C SER A 52 7.23 3.65 -0.90
N ILE A 53 6.13 2.94 -1.19
CA ILE A 53 5.91 2.33 -2.51
C ILE A 53 5.74 3.42 -3.57
N LYS A 54 4.99 4.48 -3.25
CA LYS A 54 4.77 5.60 -4.18
C LYS A 54 6.08 6.26 -4.58
N ASP A 55 6.92 6.59 -3.59
CA ASP A 55 8.21 7.23 -3.82
C ASP A 55 9.11 6.34 -4.70
N LYS A 56 9.15 5.04 -4.44
CA LYS A 56 9.88 4.05 -5.26
C LYS A 56 9.38 3.98 -6.70
N VAL A 57 8.06 4.05 -6.92
CA VAL A 57 7.47 4.06 -8.26
C VAL A 57 7.77 5.38 -8.97
N ASP A 58 7.61 6.51 -8.28
CA ASP A 58 7.86 7.85 -8.82
C ASP A 58 9.35 8.07 -9.15
N GLU A 59 10.29 7.45 -8.42
CA GLU A 59 11.71 7.44 -8.76
C GLU A 59 12.00 6.72 -10.09
N LYS A 60 11.27 5.64 -10.40
CA LYS A 60 11.44 4.89 -11.65
C LYS A 60 10.83 5.59 -12.87
N ARG A 61 9.94 6.57 -12.65
CA ARG A 61 9.31 7.38 -13.70
C ARG A 61 10.19 8.51 -14.21
N LYS A 62 11.24 8.87 -13.47
CA LYS A 62 12.20 9.91 -13.83
C LYS A 62 13.26 9.38 -14.78
#